data_AF-A0A8B9NLB4-F1
#
_entry.id   AF-A0A8B9NLB4-F1
#
_cell.length_a   1.000
_cell.length_b   1.000
_cell.length_c   1.000
_cell.angle_alpha   90.00
_cell.angle_beta   90.00
_cell.angle_gamma   90.00
#
_symmetry.space_group_name_H-M   'P 1'
#
loop_
_entity.id
_entity.type
_entity.pdbx_description
1 polymer ?
#
loop_
_entity_poly.entity_id
_entity_poly.type
_entity_poly.pdbx_seq_one_letter_code
_entity_poly.pdbx_strand_id
1 'polypeptide(L)'
;MSSDDELTPSEVTEFQKSKDNLLEDSRKVFEDVHADFCDIRKILLKFQEWKEKFPDSYCDAYISFCLPKLLNPLIRVQLINWNPLEVGLEEMPWFRAIEEFSDAKNVSESKRDDDTDQEVLPRVIEKTILPKITGIVRFVWDPLSTSQTKNLVQLCNNIFEKQDTFIILFKQDLLNMVVLRLKKSVEEDVFIPLYPKRHSLTANGISMPSTLVRQPPPPRVLYSALGPPTQEGHGPVGASPEEDHEDDQRAGAPLL
;
A
#
# COMPACT_ATOMS: atom_id res chain seq x y z
N MET A 1 -5.41 31.74 4.06
CA MET A 1 -5.65 31.86 2.60
C MET A 1 -4.62 30.96 1.95
N SER A 2 -5.07 30.10 1.05
CA SER A 2 -4.41 28.86 0.60
C SER A 2 -3.40 29.07 -0.53
N SER A 3 -2.54 28.06 -0.68
CA SER A 3 -1.94 27.50 -1.90
C SER A 3 -0.96 26.46 -1.34
N ASP A 4 -1.35 25.21 -1.11
CA ASP A 4 -1.47 24.20 -2.17
C ASP A 4 -0.25 24.25 -3.08
N ASP A 5 0.70 23.34 -2.85
CA ASP A 5 1.55 22.86 -3.95
C ASP A 5 0.61 22.06 -4.86
N GLU A 6 -0.25 22.77 -5.58
CA GLU A 6 -1.07 22.17 -6.62
C GLU A 6 -0.09 21.60 -7.63
N LEU A 7 -0.13 20.27 -7.81
CA LEU A 7 0.54 19.63 -8.93
C LEU A 7 0.19 20.41 -10.19
N THR A 8 1.21 20.81 -10.94
CA THR A 8 0.99 21.51 -12.19
C THR A 8 0.10 20.64 -13.09
N PRO A 9 -0.73 21.24 -13.96
CA PRO A 9 -1.57 20.46 -14.88
C PRO A 9 -0.75 19.44 -15.69
N SER A 10 0.52 19.76 -16.01
CA SER A 10 1.45 18.83 -16.65
C SER A 10 1.73 17.61 -15.78
N GLU A 11 2.12 17.79 -14.51
CA GLU A 11 2.40 16.70 -13.57
C GLU A 11 1.17 15.81 -13.34
N VAL A 12 -0.02 16.40 -13.22
CA VAL A 12 -1.28 15.64 -13.11
C VAL A 12 -1.49 14.76 -14.35
N THR A 13 -1.30 15.31 -15.55
CA THR A 13 -1.47 14.55 -16.79
C THR A 13 -0.42 13.45 -16.97
N GLU A 14 0.83 13.70 -16.57
CA GLU A 14 1.91 12.71 -16.62
C GLU A 14 1.67 11.57 -15.62
N PHE A 15 1.26 11.89 -14.39
CA PHE A 15 0.89 10.91 -13.39
C PHE A 15 -0.28 10.04 -13.88
N GLN A 16 -1.33 10.66 -14.42
CA GLN A 16 -2.49 9.94 -14.93
C GLN A 16 -2.12 9.02 -16.09
N LYS A 17 -1.30 9.49 -17.04
CA LYS A 17 -0.80 8.67 -18.14
C LYS A 17 0.04 7.49 -17.64
N SER A 18 0.91 7.71 -16.66
CA SER A 18 1.72 6.66 -16.04
C SER A 18 0.85 5.60 -15.35
N LYS A 19 -0.17 6.05 -14.60
CA LYS A 19 -1.17 5.18 -13.98
C LYS A 19 -1.92 4.36 -15.02
N ASP A 20 -2.38 4.98 -16.11
CA ASP A 20 -3.14 4.29 -17.15
C ASP A 20 -2.31 3.22 -17.87
N ASN A 21 -1.02 3.50 -18.14
CA ASN A 21 -0.09 2.53 -18.70
C ASN A 21 0.11 1.33 -17.75
N LEU A 22 0.32 1.59 -16.44
CA LEU A 22 0.45 0.52 -15.44
C LEU A 22 -0.82 -0.34 -15.38
N LEU A 23 -2.00 0.27 -15.48
CA LEU A 23 -3.26 -0.47 -15.49
C LEU A 23 -3.43 -1.31 -16.75
N GLU A 24 -3.00 -0.82 -17.90
CA GLU A 24 -2.97 -1.60 -19.14
C GLU A 24 -2.04 -2.80 -19.04
N ASP A 25 -0.84 -2.62 -18.48
CA ASP A 25 0.10 -3.71 -18.26
C ASP A 25 -0.45 -4.73 -17.24
N SER A 26 -1.14 -4.26 -16.20
CA SER A 26 -1.78 -5.15 -15.21
C SER A 26 -2.85 -6.07 -15.83
N ARG A 27 -3.54 -5.61 -16.88
CA ARG A 27 -4.55 -6.41 -17.60
C ARG A 27 -3.91 -7.54 -18.41
N LYS A 28 -2.65 -7.38 -18.83
CA LYS A 28 -1.92 -8.36 -19.65
C LYS A 28 -1.28 -9.47 -18.83
N VAL A 29 -1.22 -9.34 -17.50
CA VAL A 29 -0.57 -10.32 -16.60
C VAL A 29 -1.10 -11.74 -16.77
N PHE A 30 -2.37 -11.91 -17.17
CA PHE A 30 -3.02 -13.21 -17.37
C PHE A 30 -3.62 -13.35 -18.78
N GLU A 31 -3.12 -12.62 -19.78
CA GLU A 31 -3.69 -12.63 -21.14
C GLU A 31 -3.60 -14.00 -21.82
N ASP A 32 -2.57 -14.78 -21.48
CA ASP A 32 -2.29 -16.12 -21.98
C ASP A 32 -2.90 -17.23 -21.11
N VAL A 33 -3.54 -16.87 -19.99
CA VAL A 33 -4.14 -17.80 -19.04
C VAL A 33 -5.62 -17.97 -19.32
N HIS A 34 -6.07 -19.22 -19.45
CA HIS A 34 -7.50 -19.50 -19.61
C HIS A 34 -8.28 -19.04 -18.37
N ALA A 35 -9.46 -18.42 -18.60
CA ALA A 35 -10.24 -17.75 -17.55
C ALA A 35 -10.55 -18.64 -16.33
N ASP A 36 -10.66 -19.96 -16.55
CA ASP A 36 -10.85 -20.95 -15.48
C ASP A 36 -9.72 -21.00 -14.43
N PHE A 37 -8.56 -20.41 -14.70
CA PHE A 37 -7.38 -20.42 -13.83
C PHE A 37 -6.96 -19.04 -13.33
N CYS A 38 -7.58 -17.96 -13.81
CA CYS A 38 -7.30 -16.59 -13.34
C CYS A 38 -8.53 -15.84 -12.82
N ASP A 39 -9.75 -16.30 -13.14
CA ASP A 39 -10.99 -15.77 -12.57
C ASP A 39 -11.28 -16.45 -11.22
N ILE A 40 -11.15 -15.69 -10.14
CA ILE A 40 -11.33 -16.16 -8.76
C ILE A 40 -12.70 -16.82 -8.56
N ARG A 41 -13.78 -16.28 -9.15
CA ARG A 41 -15.11 -16.87 -8.99
C ARG A 41 -15.19 -18.22 -9.70
N LYS A 42 -14.64 -18.35 -10.91
CA LYS A 42 -14.62 -19.64 -11.62
C LYS A 42 -13.78 -20.68 -10.90
N ILE A 43 -12.63 -20.30 -10.36
CA ILE A 43 -11.78 -21.17 -9.55
C ILE A 43 -12.55 -21.69 -8.34
N LEU A 44 -13.19 -20.79 -7.58
CA LEU A 44 -13.97 -21.16 -6.39
C LEU A 44 -15.16 -22.06 -6.74
N LEU A 45 -15.85 -21.84 -7.88
CA LEU A 45 -16.92 -22.72 -8.34
C LEU A 45 -16.44 -24.16 -8.61
N LYS A 46 -15.23 -24.33 -9.18
CA LYS A 46 -14.67 -25.68 -9.37
C LYS A 46 -14.32 -26.35 -8.04
N PHE A 47 -13.81 -25.60 -7.07
CA PHE A 47 -13.54 -26.13 -5.73
C PHE A 47 -14.83 -26.47 -4.98
N GLN A 48 -15.88 -25.66 -5.14
CA GLN A 48 -17.21 -25.94 -4.62
C GLN A 48 -17.77 -27.24 -5.22
N GLU A 49 -17.68 -27.40 -6.54
CA GLU A 49 -18.10 -28.64 -7.22
C GLU A 49 -17.32 -29.86 -6.73
N TRP A 50 -16.01 -29.71 -6.49
CA TRP A 50 -15.19 -30.78 -5.91
C TRP A 50 -15.63 -31.11 -4.48
N LYS A 51 -15.85 -30.11 -3.63
CA LYS A 51 -16.33 -30.27 -2.25
C LYS A 51 -17.67 -31.02 -2.21
N GLU A 52 -18.59 -30.70 -3.12
CA GLU A 52 -19.91 -31.34 -3.22
C GLU A 52 -19.85 -32.78 -3.72
N LYS A 53 -19.00 -33.07 -4.71
CA LYS A 53 -18.91 -34.41 -5.34
C LYS A 53 -18.01 -35.38 -4.58
N PHE A 54 -16.91 -34.89 -4.02
CA PHE A 54 -15.87 -35.71 -3.40
C PHE A 54 -15.32 -35.04 -2.11
N PRO A 55 -16.14 -34.92 -1.05
CA PRO A 55 -15.77 -34.20 0.17
C PRO A 55 -14.55 -34.81 0.88
N ASP A 56 -14.41 -36.14 0.91
CA ASP A 56 -13.24 -36.80 1.51
C ASP A 56 -11.94 -36.39 0.79
N SER A 57 -11.94 -36.42 -0.54
CA SER A 57 -10.78 -36.02 -1.34
C SER A 57 -10.46 -34.52 -1.20
N TYR A 58 -11.47 -33.68 -1.00
CA TYR A 58 -11.29 -32.25 -0.76
C TYR A 58 -10.61 -32.00 0.60
N CYS A 59 -11.08 -32.67 1.65
CA CYS A 59 -10.47 -32.58 2.99
C CYS A 59 -9.06 -33.16 3.01
N ASP A 60 -8.85 -34.37 2.47
CA ASP A 60 -7.55 -35.05 2.47
C ASP A 60 -6.48 -34.27 1.70
N ALA A 61 -6.89 -33.46 0.71
CA ALA A 61 -6.00 -32.56 -0.05
C ALA A 61 -5.76 -31.20 0.64
N TYR A 62 -6.33 -30.97 1.83
CA TYR A 62 -6.22 -29.73 2.60
C TYR A 62 -6.54 -28.48 1.77
N ILE A 63 -7.60 -28.54 0.96
CA ILE A 63 -7.91 -27.47 0.00
C ILE A 63 -8.20 -26.14 0.69
N SER A 64 -8.97 -26.14 1.79
CA SER A 64 -9.26 -24.92 2.59
C SER A 64 -7.99 -24.17 2.99
N PHE A 65 -6.92 -24.90 3.33
CA PHE A 65 -5.63 -24.31 3.70
C PHE A 65 -4.81 -23.82 2.49
N CYS A 66 -5.01 -24.43 1.33
CA CYS A 66 -4.32 -24.09 0.09
C CYS A 66 -4.96 -22.90 -0.65
N LEU A 67 -6.27 -22.71 -0.52
CA LEU A 67 -7.02 -21.66 -1.20
C LEU A 67 -6.42 -20.26 -1.00
N PRO A 68 -6.08 -19.78 0.22
CA PRO A 68 -5.46 -18.46 0.37
C PRO A 68 -4.16 -18.33 -0.42
N LYS A 69 -3.33 -19.38 -0.47
CA LYS A 69 -2.06 -19.37 -1.21
C LYS A 69 -2.28 -19.27 -2.71
N LEU A 70 -3.31 -19.97 -3.21
CA LEU A 70 -3.70 -19.94 -4.62
C LEU A 70 -4.30 -18.58 -5.02
N LEU A 71 -5.16 -18.01 -4.18
CA LEU A 71 -5.90 -16.78 -4.48
C LEU A 71 -5.04 -15.52 -4.33
N ASN A 72 -4.08 -15.50 -3.41
CA ASN A 72 -3.28 -14.32 -3.09
C ASN A 72 -2.64 -13.63 -4.32
N PRO A 73 -1.98 -14.35 -5.27
CA PRO A 73 -1.44 -13.73 -6.47
C PRO A 73 -2.51 -13.06 -7.35
N LEU A 74 -3.65 -13.73 -7.56
CA LEU A 74 -4.76 -13.20 -8.36
C LEU A 74 -5.36 -11.95 -7.72
N ILE A 75 -5.55 -11.98 -6.39
CA ILE A 75 -6.05 -10.85 -5.62
C ILE A 75 -5.06 -9.69 -5.69
N ARG A 76 -3.75 -9.93 -5.56
CA ARG A 76 -2.73 -8.87 -5.66
C ARG A 76 -2.79 -8.11 -6.98
N VAL A 77 -3.04 -8.77 -8.10
CA VAL A 77 -3.23 -8.12 -9.40
C VAL A 77 -4.47 -7.21 -9.37
N GLN A 78 -5.60 -7.69 -8.85
CA GLN A 78 -6.81 -6.87 -8.70
C GLN A 78 -6.62 -5.68 -7.75
N LEU A 79 -5.73 -5.81 -6.76
CA LEU A 79 -5.42 -4.74 -5.82
C LEU A 79 -4.50 -3.66 -6.40
N ILE A 80 -3.90 -3.82 -7.59
CA ILE A 80 -3.01 -2.80 -8.17
C ILE A 80 -3.73 -1.45 -8.28
N ASN A 81 -4.98 -1.45 -8.75
CA ASN A 81 -5.79 -0.23 -8.89
C ASN A 81 -6.60 0.14 -7.64
N TRP A 82 -6.65 -0.74 -6.64
CA TRP A 82 -7.53 -0.52 -5.49
C TRP A 82 -6.94 0.51 -4.52
N ASN A 83 -7.72 1.56 -4.26
CA ASN A 83 -7.47 2.56 -3.23
C ASN A 83 -8.47 2.41 -2.07
N PRO A 84 -8.09 1.83 -0.91
CA PRO A 84 -8.92 1.74 0.29
C PRO A 84 -9.38 3.09 0.86
N LEU A 85 -8.76 4.21 0.48
CA LEU A 85 -9.17 5.54 0.93
C LEU A 85 -10.33 6.09 0.11
N GLU A 86 -10.75 5.41 -0.96
CA GLU A 86 -11.85 5.80 -1.85
C GLU A 86 -12.93 4.72 -1.94
N VAL A 87 -12.54 3.45 -2.04
CA VAL A 87 -13.45 2.31 -2.31
C VAL A 87 -13.30 1.25 -1.23
N GLY A 88 -14.44 0.78 -0.70
CA GLY A 88 -14.49 -0.26 0.33
C GLY A 88 -13.97 -1.62 -0.15
N LEU A 89 -13.57 -2.48 0.79
CA LEU A 89 -13.07 -3.81 0.49
C LEU A 89 -14.21 -4.72 -0.03
N GLU A 90 -15.42 -4.52 0.49
CA GLU A 90 -16.64 -5.30 0.23
C GLU A 90 -17.19 -5.07 -1.19
N GLU A 91 -16.72 -4.03 -1.87
CA GLU A 91 -17.05 -3.73 -3.26
C GLU A 91 -16.23 -4.59 -4.23
N MET A 92 -15.13 -5.19 -3.76
CA MET A 92 -14.24 -5.97 -4.62
C MET A 92 -14.89 -7.31 -5.03
N PRO A 93 -14.87 -7.69 -6.32
CA PRO A 93 -15.50 -8.92 -6.80
C PRO A 93 -14.96 -10.19 -6.14
N TRP A 94 -13.65 -10.23 -5.86
CA TRP A 94 -13.00 -11.36 -5.20
C TRP A 94 -13.47 -11.53 -3.75
N PHE A 95 -13.76 -10.43 -3.05
CA PHE A 95 -14.19 -10.46 -1.65
C PHE A 95 -15.53 -11.18 -1.54
N ARG A 96 -16.50 -10.74 -2.35
CA ARG A 96 -17.82 -11.39 -2.45
C ARG A 96 -17.73 -12.84 -2.88
N ALA A 97 -16.86 -13.16 -3.84
CA ALA A 97 -16.70 -14.54 -4.31
C ALA A 97 -16.21 -15.48 -3.19
N ILE A 98 -15.30 -15.01 -2.32
CA ILE A 98 -14.84 -15.79 -1.17
C ILE A 98 -15.92 -15.86 -0.08
N GLU A 99 -16.62 -14.76 0.23
CA GLU A 99 -17.76 -14.80 1.17
C GLU A 99 -18.83 -15.79 0.71
N GLU A 100 -19.24 -15.72 -0.56
CA GLU A 100 -20.20 -16.64 -1.18
C GLU A 100 -19.73 -18.11 -1.08
N PHE A 101 -18.44 -18.36 -1.29
CA PHE A 101 -17.84 -19.69 -1.18
C PHE A 101 -17.83 -20.21 0.26
N SER A 102 -17.42 -19.37 1.23
CA SER A 102 -17.39 -19.75 2.65
C SER A 102 -18.81 -19.97 3.19
N ASP A 103 -19.79 -19.15 2.78
CA ASP A 103 -21.18 -19.21 3.22
C ASP A 103 -22.02 -20.29 2.53
N ALA A 104 -21.52 -20.90 1.46
CA ALA A 104 -22.18 -21.99 0.77
C ALA A 104 -22.44 -23.12 1.78
N LYS A 105 -23.70 -23.20 2.26
CA LYS A 105 -24.13 -24.11 3.34
C LYS A 105 -23.59 -25.51 3.07
N ASN A 106 -22.86 -26.04 4.06
CA ASN A 106 -22.63 -27.47 4.20
C ASN A 106 -23.99 -28.15 4.39
N VAL A 107 -24.66 -28.55 3.31
CA VAL A 107 -25.97 -29.23 3.34
C VAL A 107 -25.87 -30.62 3.99
N SER A 108 -24.66 -31.13 4.24
CA SER A 108 -24.44 -32.35 5.02
C SER A 108 -24.24 -32.05 6.51
N GLU A 109 -25.10 -32.62 7.36
CA GLU A 109 -25.13 -32.51 8.83
C GLU A 109 -23.87 -33.01 9.57
N SER A 110 -22.80 -33.42 8.88
CA SER A 110 -21.50 -33.69 9.49
C SER A 110 -20.56 -32.52 9.23
N LYS A 111 -20.58 -31.50 10.11
CA LYS A 111 -19.39 -30.66 10.30
C LYS A 111 -18.26 -31.59 10.73
N ARG A 112 -17.45 -32.09 9.79
CA ARG A 112 -16.12 -32.56 10.16
C ARG A 112 -15.37 -31.32 10.66
N ASP A 113 -14.62 -31.51 11.74
CA ASP A 113 -13.86 -30.45 12.43
C ASP A 113 -12.78 -29.79 11.53
N ASP A 114 -12.58 -30.33 10.32
CA ASP A 114 -11.52 -29.96 9.38
C ASP A 114 -11.98 -29.03 8.24
N ASP A 115 -13.29 -28.74 8.12
CA ASP A 115 -13.78 -27.72 7.17
C ASP A 115 -13.46 -26.32 7.70
N THR A 116 -12.34 -25.79 7.22
CA THR A 116 -11.80 -24.48 7.57
C THR A 116 -11.96 -23.48 6.42
N ASP A 117 -12.94 -23.67 5.52
CA ASP A 117 -13.20 -22.73 4.41
C ASP A 117 -13.56 -21.32 4.90
N GLN A 118 -14.11 -21.21 6.11
CA GLN A 118 -14.36 -19.93 6.79
C GLN A 118 -13.07 -19.16 7.14
N GLU A 119 -11.93 -19.85 7.22
CA GLU A 119 -10.61 -19.24 7.45
C GLU A 119 -9.96 -18.72 6.15
N VAL A 120 -10.54 -18.99 4.98
CA VAL A 120 -9.96 -18.56 3.69
C VAL A 120 -9.92 -17.04 3.61
N LEU A 121 -11.06 -16.38 3.87
CA LEU A 121 -11.15 -14.92 3.83
C LEU A 121 -10.25 -14.25 4.88
N PRO A 122 -10.26 -14.67 6.16
CA PRO A 122 -9.32 -14.16 7.17
C PRO A 122 -7.86 -14.24 6.75
N ARG A 123 -7.42 -15.39 6.24
CA ARG A 123 -6.02 -15.60 5.80
C ARG A 123 -5.65 -14.75 4.59
N VAL A 124 -6.57 -14.54 3.65
CA VAL A 124 -6.37 -13.66 2.49
C VAL A 124 -6.21 -12.20 2.96
N ILE A 125 -7.11 -11.74 3.85
CA ILE A 125 -7.02 -10.40 4.44
C ILE A 125 -5.66 -10.23 5.12
N GLU A 126 -5.30 -11.20 5.96
CA GLU A 126 -4.04 -11.21 6.70
C GLU A 126 -2.81 -11.08 5.80
N LYS A 127 -2.72 -11.92 4.75
CA LYS A 127 -1.51 -12.04 3.94
C LYS A 127 -1.41 -11.03 2.81
N THR A 128 -2.51 -10.39 2.43
CA THR A 128 -2.56 -9.58 1.21
C THR A 128 -3.11 -8.17 1.46
N ILE A 129 -4.17 -8.03 2.27
CA ILE A 129 -4.83 -6.73 2.49
C ILE A 129 -4.10 -5.93 3.56
N LEU A 130 -3.76 -6.56 4.68
CA LEU A 130 -3.08 -5.91 5.80
C LEU A 130 -1.76 -5.24 5.38
N PRO A 131 -0.83 -5.89 4.64
CA PRO A 131 0.39 -5.24 4.17
C PRO A 131 0.14 -4.03 3.25
N LYS A 132 -0.89 -4.11 2.40
CA LYS A 132 -1.24 -3.01 1.49
C LYS A 132 -1.79 -1.81 2.26
N ILE A 133 -2.65 -2.03 3.25
CA ILE A 133 -3.16 -0.97 4.14
C ILE A 133 -2.00 -0.30 4.87
N THR A 134 -1.08 -1.07 5.44
CA THR A 134 0.12 -0.51 6.11
C THR A 134 0.93 0.38 5.16
N GLY A 135 1.14 -0.05 3.92
CA GLY A 135 1.81 0.78 2.91
C GLY A 135 1.06 2.08 2.63
N ILE A 136 -0.26 2.01 2.49
CA ILE A 136 -1.10 3.18 2.19
C ILE A 136 -1.12 4.16 3.37
N VAL A 137 -1.29 3.70 4.59
CA VAL A 137 -1.21 4.55 5.79
C VAL A 137 0.14 5.24 5.90
N ARG A 138 1.22 4.53 5.55
CA ARG A 138 2.58 5.06 5.64
C ARG A 138 2.90 6.10 4.56
N PHE A 139 2.47 5.87 3.32
CA PHE A 139 2.98 6.62 2.16
C PHE A 139 1.94 7.48 1.45
N VAL A 140 0.65 7.17 1.56
CA VAL A 140 -0.40 7.76 0.72
C VAL A 140 -1.43 8.53 1.54
N TRP A 141 -1.82 8.00 2.69
CA TRP A 141 -2.82 8.62 3.55
C TRP A 141 -2.39 10.03 3.97
N ASP A 142 -3.30 10.97 3.78
CA ASP A 142 -3.23 12.34 4.27
C ASP A 142 -4.03 12.46 5.59
N PRO A 143 -3.36 12.65 6.74
CA PRO A 143 -4.03 12.82 8.02
C PRO A 143 -4.88 14.09 8.14
N LEU A 144 -4.64 15.09 7.30
CA LEU A 144 -5.44 16.32 7.27
C LEU A 144 -6.74 16.15 6.45
N SER A 145 -6.80 15.12 5.60
CA SER A 145 -7.99 14.78 4.85
C SER A 145 -9.03 14.05 5.72
N THR A 146 -10.11 14.75 6.03
CA THR A 146 -11.24 14.18 6.78
C THR A 146 -11.89 13.00 6.03
N SER A 147 -11.98 13.07 4.70
CA SER A 147 -12.59 12.01 3.88
C SER A 147 -11.74 10.74 3.92
N GLN A 148 -10.44 10.86 3.66
CA GLN A 148 -9.54 9.70 3.69
C GLN A 148 -9.49 9.07 5.09
N THR A 149 -9.46 9.90 6.14
CA THR A 149 -9.45 9.42 7.53
C THR A 149 -10.74 8.66 7.88
N LYS A 150 -11.91 9.15 7.45
CA LYS A 150 -13.19 8.44 7.63
C LYS A 150 -13.19 7.07 6.94
N ASN A 151 -12.77 7.03 5.68
CA ASN A 151 -12.73 5.80 4.89
C ASN A 151 -11.74 4.78 5.49
N LEU A 152 -10.57 5.25 5.95
CA LEU A 152 -9.58 4.40 6.63
C LEU A 152 -10.13 3.81 7.94
N VAL A 153 -10.84 4.62 8.74
CA VAL A 153 -11.48 4.15 9.99
C VAL A 153 -12.55 3.11 9.70
N GLN A 154 -13.40 3.34 8.70
CA GLN A 154 -14.42 2.38 8.28
C GLN A 154 -13.78 1.06 7.84
N LEU A 155 -12.74 1.11 7.00
CA LEU A 155 -12.00 -0.08 6.58
C LEU A 155 -11.41 -0.84 7.76
N CYS A 156 -10.83 -0.13 8.73
CA CYS A 156 -10.27 -0.74 9.93
C CYS A 156 -11.37 -1.44 10.75
N ASN A 157 -12.52 -0.81 10.96
CA ASN A 157 -13.64 -1.42 11.68
C ASN A 157 -14.11 -2.70 10.96
N ASN A 158 -14.28 -2.65 9.64
CA ASN A 158 -14.75 -3.79 8.85
C ASN A 158 -13.78 -4.99 8.93
N ILE A 159 -12.47 -4.72 8.97
CA ILE A 159 -11.44 -5.76 9.09
C ILE A 159 -11.34 -6.28 10.52
N PHE A 160 -11.41 -5.41 11.52
CA PHE A 160 -11.15 -5.74 12.93
C PHE A 160 -12.35 -6.29 13.68
N GLU A 161 -13.58 -6.01 13.25
CA GLU A 161 -14.79 -6.59 13.85
C GLU A 161 -14.91 -8.09 13.54
N LYS A 162 -14.20 -8.61 12.52
CA LYS A 162 -14.36 -9.98 12.01
C LYS A 162 -13.31 -11.01 12.48
N GLN A 163 -12.27 -10.68 13.27
CA GLN A 163 -11.24 -11.68 13.64
C GLN A 163 -10.54 -11.46 15.02
N ASP A 164 -10.12 -12.56 15.66
CA ASP A 164 -9.91 -12.59 17.12
C ASP A 164 -8.46 -12.45 17.65
N THR A 165 -7.38 -12.87 16.94
CA THR A 165 -6.04 -12.90 17.59
C THR A 165 -4.89 -12.33 16.74
N PHE A 166 -4.75 -12.72 15.46
CA PHE A 166 -3.66 -12.19 14.62
C PHE A 166 -3.78 -10.68 14.36
N ILE A 167 -5.01 -10.18 14.37
CA ILE A 167 -5.34 -8.76 14.22
C ILE A 167 -4.69 -7.88 15.30
N ILE A 168 -4.41 -8.40 16.49
CA ILE A 168 -3.89 -7.59 17.60
C ILE A 168 -2.48 -7.06 17.28
N LEU A 169 -1.59 -7.92 16.76
CA LEU A 169 -0.23 -7.50 16.38
C LEU A 169 -0.26 -6.52 15.22
N PHE A 170 -1.03 -6.86 14.18
CA PHE A 170 -1.19 -5.95 13.05
C PHE A 170 -1.77 -4.60 13.47
N LYS A 171 -2.73 -4.58 14.39
CA LYS A 171 -3.32 -3.35 14.92
C LYS A 171 -2.26 -2.50 15.63
N GLN A 172 -1.33 -3.09 16.38
CA GLN A 172 -0.22 -2.33 16.96
C GLN A 172 0.70 -1.75 15.91
N ASP A 173 1.10 -2.54 14.90
CA ASP A 173 1.95 -2.07 13.80
C ASP A 173 1.28 -0.96 12.98
N LEU A 174 -0.02 -1.11 12.69
CA LEU A 174 -0.81 -0.11 11.99
C LEU A 174 -0.91 1.17 12.81
N LEU A 175 -1.19 1.08 14.12
CA LEU A 175 -1.23 2.24 15.01
C LEU A 175 0.12 2.95 15.07
N ASN A 176 1.22 2.20 15.11
CA ASN A 176 2.58 2.77 15.05
C ASN A 176 2.79 3.52 13.73
N MET A 177 2.34 2.98 12.59
CA MET A 177 2.41 3.67 11.30
C MET A 177 1.53 4.92 11.26
N VAL A 178 0.31 4.87 11.83
CA VAL A 178 -0.59 6.04 11.94
C VAL A 178 0.09 7.15 12.75
N VAL A 179 0.64 6.82 13.92
CA VAL A 179 1.35 7.79 14.78
C VAL A 179 2.57 8.36 14.07
N LEU A 180 3.35 7.53 13.37
CA LEU A 180 4.50 7.97 12.60
C LEU A 180 4.08 8.95 11.50
N ARG A 181 3.02 8.63 10.75
CA ARG A 181 2.50 9.49 9.67
C ARG A 181 1.93 10.80 10.20
N LEU A 182 1.21 10.77 11.33
CA LEU A 182 0.69 11.96 12.01
C LEU A 182 1.81 12.89 12.46
N LYS A 183 2.86 12.36 13.11
CA LYS A 183 4.02 13.17 13.52
C LYS A 183 4.67 13.86 12.33
N LYS A 184 4.91 13.09 11.26
CA LYS A 184 5.46 13.61 10.01
C LYS A 184 4.60 14.74 9.44
N SER A 185 3.28 14.57 9.42
CA SER A 185 2.37 15.61 8.93
C SER A 185 2.33 16.85 9.84
N VAL A 186 2.45 16.70 11.16
CA VAL A 186 2.56 17.86 12.06
C VAL A 186 3.87 18.63 11.83
N GLU A 187 4.97 17.93 11.59
CA GLU A 187 6.28 18.54 11.34
C GLU A 187 6.36 19.23 9.97
N GLU A 188 5.75 18.65 8.94
CA GLU A 188 5.85 19.11 7.55
C GLU A 188 4.71 20.08 7.17
N ASP A 189 3.49 19.82 7.63
CA ASP A 189 2.27 20.45 7.09
C ASP A 189 1.57 21.41 8.08
N VAL A 190 1.87 21.32 9.39
CA VAL A 190 1.20 22.13 10.43
C VAL A 190 2.10 23.24 10.94
N PHE A 191 1.70 24.49 10.67
CA PHE A 191 2.37 25.65 11.26
C PHE A 191 2.00 25.80 12.74
N ILE A 192 3.00 25.63 13.62
CA ILE A 192 2.86 25.89 15.06
C ILE A 192 3.40 27.30 15.36
N PRO A 193 2.54 28.32 15.57
CA PRO A 193 3.00 29.65 15.96
C PRO A 193 3.69 29.59 17.33
N LEU A 194 4.97 29.97 17.35
CA LEU A 194 5.73 30.13 18.60
C LEU A 194 5.29 31.42 19.29
N TYR A 195 4.50 31.29 20.36
CA TYR A 195 4.17 32.43 21.20
C TYR A 195 5.28 32.66 22.23
N PRO A 196 5.76 33.91 22.41
CA PRO A 196 6.72 34.22 23.47
C PRO A 196 6.15 33.81 24.83
N LYS A 197 6.94 33.08 25.63
CA LYS A 197 6.61 32.82 27.04
C LYS A 197 6.44 34.18 27.71
N ARG A 198 5.21 34.49 28.16
CA ARG A 198 4.97 35.70 28.94
C ARG A 198 5.82 35.59 30.20
N HIS A 199 6.86 36.41 30.31
CA HIS A 199 7.53 36.62 31.58
C HIS A 199 6.48 37.16 32.56
N SER A 200 6.19 36.41 33.61
CA SER A 200 5.33 36.88 34.70
C SER A 200 6.05 38.05 35.38
N LEU A 201 5.78 39.27 34.92
CA LEU A 201 6.10 40.47 35.68
C LEU A 201 5.11 40.56 36.84
N THR A 202 5.53 40.08 38.00
CA THR A 202 4.96 40.48 39.27
C THR A 202 5.27 41.96 39.49
N ALA A 203 4.27 42.83 39.44
CA ALA A 203 4.12 44.00 40.31
C ALA A 203 2.81 44.75 39.99
N ASN A 204 1.94 44.80 40.99
CA ASN A 204 0.92 45.81 41.25
C ASN A 204 -0.09 46.18 40.13
N GLY A 205 -1.30 45.63 40.29
CA GLY A 205 -2.55 46.41 40.28
C GLY A 205 -3.03 47.06 38.98
N ILE A 206 -4.21 46.58 38.53
CA ILE A 206 -5.24 47.27 37.72
C ILE A 206 -5.16 47.14 36.18
N SER A 207 -5.94 46.16 35.70
CA SER A 207 -6.99 46.22 34.63
C SER A 207 -6.69 46.20 33.11
N MET A 208 -7.00 45.03 32.51
CA MET A 208 -7.93 44.73 31.37
C MET A 208 -7.65 45.28 29.93
N PRO A 209 -8.32 44.75 28.88
CA PRO A 209 -7.73 43.82 27.92
C PRO A 209 -7.50 44.51 26.56
N SER A 210 -6.59 44.03 25.72
CA SER A 210 -6.51 44.54 24.34
C SER A 210 -6.20 43.43 23.35
N THR A 211 -7.30 43.06 22.68
CA THR A 211 -7.43 42.80 21.24
C THR A 211 -6.43 41.86 20.58
N LEU A 212 -6.97 40.72 20.15
CA LEU A 212 -6.41 39.85 19.10
C LEU A 212 -6.24 40.65 17.80
N VAL A 213 -5.11 41.33 17.64
CA VAL A 213 -4.63 41.73 16.32
C VAL A 213 -4.03 40.48 15.68
N ARG A 214 -4.77 39.93 14.71
CA ARG A 214 -4.30 38.84 13.85
C ARG A 214 -3.22 39.42 12.95
N GLN A 215 -1.94 39.28 13.32
CA GLN A 215 -0.85 39.64 12.43
C GLN A 215 -0.87 38.72 11.20
N PRO A 216 -0.76 39.26 9.98
CA PRO A 216 -0.54 38.43 8.80
C PRO A 216 0.80 37.69 8.93
N PRO A 217 0.91 36.46 8.39
CA PRO A 217 2.17 35.72 8.42
C PRO A 217 3.25 36.53 7.67
N PRO A 218 4.50 36.56 8.17
CA PRO A 218 5.58 37.23 7.45
C PRO A 218 5.82 36.51 6.11
N PRO A 219 6.13 37.24 5.01
CA PRO A 219 6.44 36.63 3.74
C PRO A 219 7.70 35.75 3.88
N ARG A 220 7.62 34.51 3.39
CA ARG A 220 8.74 33.57 3.33
C ARG A 220 9.86 34.22 2.50
N VAL A 221 11.02 34.44 3.12
CA VAL A 221 12.24 34.81 2.40
C VAL A 221 12.75 33.55 1.71
N LEU A 222 12.67 33.51 0.38
CA LEU A 222 13.36 32.52 -0.42
C LEU A 222 14.86 32.80 -0.33
N TYR A 223 15.62 31.90 0.29
CA TYR A 223 17.06 31.86 0.06
C TYR A 223 17.28 31.29 -1.34
N SER A 224 17.58 32.18 -2.29
CA SER A 224 18.14 31.78 -3.58
C SER A 224 19.68 31.75 -3.49
N ALA A 225 20.24 30.77 -4.19
CA ALA A 225 21.63 30.63 -4.64
C ALA A 225 22.60 29.81 -3.77
N LEU A 226 22.63 28.50 -4.03
CA LEU A 226 23.90 27.82 -4.32
C LEU A 226 24.08 27.91 -5.85
N GLY A 227 25.15 28.58 -6.27
CA GLY A 227 25.46 28.88 -7.67
C GLY A 227 25.85 27.64 -8.50
N PRO A 228 26.04 27.80 -9.81
CA PRO A 228 26.37 26.70 -10.72
C PRO A 228 27.79 26.17 -10.45
N PRO A 229 28.04 24.87 -10.71
CA PRO A 229 29.35 24.25 -10.49
C PRO A 229 30.37 24.79 -11.50
N THR A 230 31.56 25.11 -11.00
CA THR A 230 32.70 25.55 -11.80
C THR A 230 33.23 24.38 -12.62
N GLN A 231 33.34 24.56 -13.93
CA GLN A 231 34.06 23.67 -14.85
C GLN A 231 35.55 23.73 -14.54
N GLU A 232 36.14 22.64 -14.05
CA GLU A 232 37.60 22.47 -14.09
C GLU A 232 38.00 21.98 -15.50
N GLY A 233 38.95 22.70 -16.09
CA GLY A 233 39.35 22.55 -17.48
C GLY A 233 40.20 21.30 -17.73
N HIS A 234 39.91 20.65 -18.84
CA HIS A 234 40.81 19.70 -19.49
C HIS A 234 41.80 20.46 -20.39
N GLY A 235 43.09 20.15 -20.26
CA GLY A 235 44.19 20.49 -21.16
C GLY A 235 45.19 19.33 -21.28
N PRO A 236 46.01 19.25 -22.33
CA PRO A 236 46.14 18.03 -23.13
C PRO A 236 47.44 17.20 -22.98
N VAL A 237 47.30 15.90 -23.32
CA VAL A 237 48.17 14.99 -24.11
C VAL A 237 49.63 14.74 -23.70
N GLY A 238 49.94 13.45 -23.49
CA GLY A 238 51.28 12.85 -23.59
C GLY A 238 51.16 11.39 -24.05
N ALA A 239 52.00 11.01 -25.02
CA ALA A 239 51.89 9.86 -25.92
C ALA A 239 52.34 8.49 -25.35
N SER A 240 51.98 7.43 -26.10
CA SER A 240 52.22 5.97 -25.95
C SER A 240 53.70 5.52 -25.85
N PRO A 241 54.03 4.21 -25.68
CA PRO A 241 53.80 3.09 -26.64
C PRO A 241 53.13 1.85 -26.00
N GLU A 242 52.32 1.05 -26.70
CA GLU A 242 52.63 -0.07 -27.63
C GLU A 242 53.42 -1.25 -27.02
N GLU A 243 53.10 -2.47 -27.51
CA GLU A 243 53.52 -3.84 -27.13
C GLU A 243 52.55 -4.57 -26.16
N ASP A 244 52.08 -5.79 -26.39
CA ASP A 244 52.18 -6.68 -27.56
C ASP A 244 51.08 -7.75 -27.44
N HIS A 245 50.60 -8.23 -28.58
CA HIS A 245 49.66 -9.34 -28.71
C HIS A 245 50.46 -10.64 -28.84
N GLU A 246 50.21 -11.63 -27.98
CA GLU A 246 50.51 -13.03 -28.29
C GLU A 246 49.27 -13.90 -28.09
N ASP A 247 48.89 -14.53 -29.20
CA ASP A 247 47.97 -15.65 -29.32
C ASP A 247 48.41 -16.82 -28.45
N ASP A 248 47.45 -17.55 -27.86
CA ASP A 248 47.62 -18.99 -27.83
C ASP A 248 46.27 -19.74 -27.91
N GLN A 249 46.11 -20.42 -29.04
CA GLN A 249 45.10 -21.43 -29.28
C GLN A 249 45.58 -22.74 -28.66
N ARG A 250 44.77 -23.41 -27.83
CA ARG A 250 44.58 -24.86 -28.02
C ARG A 250 43.38 -25.49 -27.30
N ALA A 251 42.67 -26.23 -28.15
CA ALA A 251 41.69 -27.29 -27.96
C ALA A 251 41.82 -28.20 -26.73
N GLY A 252 40.67 -28.76 -26.31
CA GLY A 252 40.61 -30.13 -25.80
C GLY A 252 39.55 -30.42 -24.74
N ALA A 253 38.30 -30.67 -25.18
CA ALA A 253 37.30 -31.67 -24.77
C ALA A 253 37.09 -32.14 -23.28
N PRO A 254 35.88 -32.65 -22.95
CA PRO A 254 35.40 -32.89 -21.57
C PRO A 254 35.54 -34.35 -21.11
N LEU A 255 35.21 -34.62 -19.83
CA LEU A 255 34.74 -35.86 -19.14
C LEU A 255 34.97 -35.60 -17.63
N LEU A 256 34.07 -35.79 -16.64
CA LEU A 256 32.90 -36.65 -16.38
C LEU A 256 31.83 -35.85 -15.62
#